data_AF-A0A4Y9Q6X1-F1
#
_entry.id   AF-A0A4Y9Q6X1-F1
#
_cell.length_a   1.000
_cell.length_b   1.000
_cell.length_c   1.000
_cell.angle_alpha   90.00
_cell.angle_beta   90.00
_cell.angle_gamma   90.00
#
_symmetry.space_group_name_H-M   'P 1'
#
loop_
_entity.id
_entity.type
_entity.pdbx_description
1 polymer ?
#
loop_
_entity_poly.entity_id
_entity_poly.type
_entity_poly.pdbx_seq_one_letter_code
_entity_poly.pdbx_strand_id
1 'polypeptide(L)'
;MPALPSSEVCPGCGAVLAPVSDGGAVHPGASASCARLFEVTLRGLREEAPADAAAATVVRQADDAYDAQHPVAGDPARLRAALDRLGVSLDGTSTVVDRPPGAWRTTIADVAADLDVIDLAVLVESWARSVHHDWSAAASSRT
;
A
#
# COMPACT_ATOMS: atom_id res chain seq x y z
N MET A 1 3.93 -30.40 -20.60
CA MET A 1 4.07 -28.92 -20.49
C MET A 1 4.24 -28.59 -19.03
N PRO A 2 5.21 -27.76 -18.61
CA PRO A 2 5.20 -27.24 -17.25
C PRO A 2 3.93 -26.40 -17.06
N ALA A 3 3.22 -26.59 -15.94
CA ALA A 3 2.12 -25.72 -15.58
C ALA A 3 2.64 -24.29 -15.46
N LEU A 4 1.99 -23.34 -16.15
CA LEU A 4 2.29 -21.92 -15.92
C LEU A 4 2.07 -21.64 -14.43
N PRO A 5 2.98 -20.93 -13.75
CA PRO A 5 2.77 -20.56 -12.36
C PRO A 5 1.46 -19.76 -12.28
N SER A 6 0.50 -20.24 -11.48
CA SER A 6 -0.76 -19.55 -11.28
C SER A 6 -0.47 -18.23 -10.57
N SER A 7 -0.62 -17.10 -11.26
CA SER A 7 -0.49 -15.79 -10.65
C SER A 7 -1.53 -15.59 -9.54
N GLU A 8 -1.15 -14.89 -8.47
CA GLU A 8 -2.02 -14.48 -7.38
C GLU A 8 -2.41 -13.01 -7.55
N VAL A 9 -3.69 -12.67 -7.38
CA VAL A 9 -4.16 -11.28 -7.39
C VAL A 9 -4.35 -10.80 -5.96
N CYS A 10 -3.72 -9.69 -5.58
CA CYS A 10 -3.89 -9.09 -4.27
C CYS A 10 -5.30 -8.48 -4.13
N PRO A 11 -6.10 -8.85 -3.09
CA PRO A 11 -7.47 -8.34 -2.94
C PRO A 11 -7.54 -6.86 -2.54
N GLY A 12 -6.49 -6.28 -1.95
CA GLY A 12 -6.47 -4.86 -1.56
C GLY A 12 -6.05 -3.93 -2.71
N CYS A 13 -4.85 -4.14 -3.24
CA CYS A 13 -4.29 -3.26 -4.27
C CYS A 13 -4.52 -3.74 -5.72
N GLY A 14 -4.99 -4.97 -5.93
CA GLY A 14 -5.22 -5.53 -7.28
C GLY A 14 -3.95 -5.98 -8.01
N ALA A 15 -2.76 -5.86 -7.40
CA ALA A 15 -1.50 -6.29 -8.01
C ALA A 15 -1.50 -7.79 -8.33
N VAL A 16 -0.97 -8.16 -9.50
CA VAL A 16 -0.83 -9.54 -9.95
C VAL A 16 0.61 -9.99 -9.71
N LEU A 17 0.79 -11.00 -8.86
CA LEU A 17 2.09 -11.41 -8.34
C LEU A 17 2.33 -12.91 -8.57
N ALA A 18 3.60 -13.29 -8.61
CA ALA A 18 3.96 -14.69 -8.49
C ALA A 18 3.66 -15.18 -7.06
N PRO A 19 3.01 -16.34 -6.88
CA PRO A 19 2.66 -16.85 -5.56
C PRO A 19 3.92 -17.22 -4.79
N VAL A 20 3.99 -16.81 -3.52
CA VAL A 20 5.03 -17.26 -2.59
C VAL A 20 4.55 -18.49 -1.81
N SER A 21 5.42 -19.49 -1.65
CA SER A 21 5.09 -20.74 -0.95
C SER A 21 5.29 -20.64 0.57
N ASP A 22 5.95 -19.59 1.05
CA ASP A 22 6.34 -19.45 2.45
C ASP A 22 5.40 -18.50 3.22
N GLY A 23 4.88 -18.96 4.36
CA GLY A 23 3.91 -18.26 5.22
C GLY A 23 4.50 -17.14 6.08
N GLY A 24 5.38 -16.31 5.52
CA GLY A 24 6.14 -15.30 6.27
C GLY A 24 5.33 -14.05 6.63
N ALA A 25 5.31 -13.08 5.72
CA ALA A 25 4.63 -11.80 5.97
C ALA A 25 3.12 -11.93 5.77
N VAL A 26 2.35 -11.50 6.76
CA VAL A 26 0.88 -11.49 6.70
C VAL A 26 0.41 -10.07 6.99
N HIS A 27 -0.37 -9.52 6.06
CA HIS A 27 -1.10 -8.29 6.29
C HIS A 27 -2.57 -8.53 5.98
N PRO A 28 -3.49 -8.35 6.94
CA PRO A 28 -4.92 -8.49 6.68
C PRO A 28 -5.34 -7.57 5.52
N GLY A 29 -6.10 -8.08 4.55
CA GLY A 29 -6.49 -7.32 3.35
C GLY A 29 -5.46 -7.34 2.21
N ALA A 30 -4.28 -7.93 2.39
CA ALA A 30 -3.32 -8.19 1.32
C ALA A 30 -3.17 -9.70 1.07
N SER A 31 -2.76 -10.07 -0.15
CA SER A 31 -2.29 -11.42 -0.40
C SER A 31 -0.93 -11.66 0.26
N ALA A 32 -0.58 -12.93 0.51
CA ALA A 32 0.72 -13.29 1.11
C ALA A 32 1.89 -12.78 0.25
N SER A 33 1.78 -12.89 -1.07
CA SER A 33 2.82 -12.43 -1.99
C SER A 33 2.97 -10.91 -1.97
N CYS A 34 1.87 -10.16 -1.84
CA CYS A 34 1.92 -8.70 -1.73
C CYS A 34 2.56 -8.24 -0.42
N ALA A 35 2.18 -8.87 0.70
CA ALA A 35 2.77 -8.59 2.01
C ALA A 35 4.27 -8.91 2.02
N ARG A 36 4.68 -10.01 1.38
CA ARG A 36 6.09 -10.36 1.24
C ARG A 36 6.85 -9.36 0.37
N LEU A 37 6.28 -8.95 -0.77
CA LEU A 37 6.90 -7.96 -1.65
C LEU A 37 7.14 -6.64 -0.91
N PHE A 38 6.14 -6.15 -0.17
CA PHE A 38 6.24 -4.96 0.66
C PHE A 38 7.35 -5.06 1.71
N GLU A 39 7.43 -6.20 2.43
CA GLU A 39 8.48 -6.42 3.42
C GLU A 39 9.88 -6.43 2.82
N VAL A 40 10.08 -7.13 1.70
CA VAL A 40 11.39 -7.18 1.03
C VAL A 40 11.78 -5.80 0.49
N THR A 41 10.83 -5.10 -0.14
CA THR A 41 11.04 -3.78 -0.74
C THR A 41 11.53 -2.77 0.30
N LEU A 42 10.97 -2.79 1.52
CA LEU A 42 11.30 -1.84 2.58
C LEU A 42 12.39 -2.32 3.54
N ARG A 43 12.96 -3.52 3.36
CA ARG A 43 13.84 -4.13 4.36
C ARG A 43 15.02 -3.23 4.73
N GLY A 44 15.73 -2.69 3.73
CA GLY A 44 16.89 -1.81 3.97
C GLY A 44 16.50 -0.56 4.78
N LEU A 45 15.45 0.15 4.37
CA LEU A 45 14.97 1.33 5.10
C LEU A 45 14.51 1.01 6.53
N ARG A 46 13.93 -0.17 6.75
CA ARG A 46 13.54 -0.62 8.10
C ARG A 46 14.73 -0.93 8.99
N GLU A 47 15.81 -1.46 8.43
CA GLU A 47 17.06 -1.70 9.14
C GLU A 47 17.76 -0.37 9.51
N GLU A 48 17.62 0.66 8.68
CA GLU A 48 18.19 2.00 8.89
C GLU A 48 17.36 2.87 9.85
N ALA A 49 16.04 2.71 9.87
CA ALA A 49 15.09 3.55 10.61
C ALA A 49 15.41 3.76 12.12
N PRO A 50 15.96 2.79 12.89
CA PRO A 50 16.33 3.03 14.29
C PRO A 50 17.45 4.06 14.47
N ALA A 51 18.29 4.25 13.45
CA ALA A 51 19.43 5.16 13.47
C ALA A 51 19.21 6.44 12.63
N ASP A 52 18.27 6.40 11.68
CA ASP A 52 17.96 7.53 10.79
C ASP A 52 16.46 7.91 10.83
N ALA A 53 16.20 9.13 11.29
CA ALA A 53 14.85 9.70 11.37
C ALA A 53 14.22 9.94 9.98
N ALA A 54 15.02 10.19 8.94
CA ALA A 54 14.53 10.31 7.57
C ALA A 54 14.04 8.96 7.06
N ALA A 55 14.85 7.91 7.17
CA ALA A 55 14.44 6.54 6.85
C ALA A 55 13.19 6.11 7.63
N ALA A 56 13.12 6.40 8.93
CA ALA A 56 11.94 6.13 9.74
C ALA A 56 10.68 6.85 9.23
N THR A 57 10.83 8.06 8.68
CA THR A 57 9.72 8.82 8.11
C THR A 57 9.21 8.20 6.81
N VAL A 58 10.12 7.78 5.94
CA VAL A 58 9.78 7.06 4.70
C VAL A 58 9.07 5.75 5.00
N VAL A 59 9.55 4.97 5.97
CA VAL A 59 8.90 3.72 6.38
C VAL A 59 7.47 3.96 6.86
N ARG A 60 7.24 4.97 7.72
CA ARG A 60 5.88 5.31 8.19
C ARG A 60 4.96 5.70 7.02
N GLN A 61 5.45 6.50 6.09
CA GLN A 61 4.68 6.89 4.91
C GLN A 61 4.33 5.69 4.02
N ALA A 62 5.26 4.75 3.85
CA ALA A 62 5.03 3.52 3.11
C ALA A 62 4.01 2.60 3.82
N ASP A 63 4.10 2.47 5.15
CA ASP A 63 3.13 1.72 5.95
C ASP A 63 1.73 2.34 5.85
N ASP A 64 1.62 3.67 5.88
CA ASP A 64 0.34 4.38 5.74
C ASP A 64 -0.28 4.22 4.34
N ALA A 65 0.53 4.31 3.29
CA ALA A 65 0.09 4.03 1.93
C ALA A 65 -0.35 2.57 1.76
N TYR A 66 0.39 1.63 2.35
CA TYR A 66 0.07 0.21 2.31
C TYR A 66 -1.24 -0.09 3.04
N ASP A 67 -1.44 0.44 4.25
CA ASP A 67 -2.67 0.30 5.03
C ASP A 67 -3.88 0.86 4.29
N ALA A 68 -3.71 2.02 3.65
CA ALA A 68 -4.75 2.66 2.86
C ALA A 68 -5.13 1.87 1.60
N GLN A 69 -4.19 1.11 1.01
CA GLN A 69 -4.48 0.19 -0.11
C GLN A 69 -5.01 -1.18 0.33
N HIS A 70 -4.80 -1.56 1.59
CA HIS A 70 -5.21 -2.86 2.13
C HIS A 70 -6.09 -2.70 3.38
N PRO A 71 -7.30 -2.12 3.25
CA PRO A 71 -8.21 -1.98 4.39
C PRO A 71 -8.50 -3.32 5.06
N VAL A 72 -8.48 -3.33 6.39
CA VAL A 72 -8.78 -4.52 7.20
C VAL A 72 -10.28 -4.59 7.44
N ALA A 73 -10.92 -5.68 7.00
CA ALA A 73 -12.33 -5.92 7.25
C ALA A 73 -12.61 -5.93 8.77
N GLY A 74 -13.58 -5.14 9.22
CA GLY A 74 -13.92 -5.00 10.63
C GLY A 74 -13.09 -3.96 11.40
N ASP A 75 -12.13 -3.29 10.76
CA ASP A 75 -11.34 -2.21 11.37
C ASP A 75 -11.30 -0.94 10.49
N PRO A 76 -12.43 -0.22 10.39
CA PRO A 76 -12.49 1.05 9.65
C PRO A 76 -11.71 2.18 10.35
N ALA A 77 -11.36 2.02 11.63
CA ALA A 77 -10.57 3.01 12.36
C ALA A 77 -9.13 3.04 11.86
N ARG A 78 -8.54 1.87 11.59
CA ARG A 78 -7.20 1.76 10.99
C ARG A 78 -7.11 2.45 9.63
N LEU A 79 -8.08 2.21 8.74
CA LEU A 79 -8.14 2.89 7.45
C LEU A 79 -8.23 4.40 7.64
N ARG A 80 -9.15 4.88 8.49
CA ARG A 80 -9.30 6.32 8.75
C ARG A 80 -7.99 6.95 9.25
N ALA A 81 -7.31 6.29 10.19
CA ALA A 81 -6.06 6.78 10.71
C ALA A 81 -4.95 6.84 9.63
N ALA A 82 -4.88 5.86 8.72
CA ALA A 82 -3.95 5.89 7.60
C ALA A 82 -4.27 7.05 6.62
N LEU A 83 -5.56 7.25 6.30
CA LEU A 83 -6.00 8.35 5.44
C LEU A 83 -5.71 9.73 6.06
N ASP A 84 -5.94 9.88 7.37
CA ASP A 84 -5.65 11.11 8.10
C ASP A 84 -4.14 11.42 8.05
N ARG A 85 -3.28 10.41 8.22
CA ARG A 85 -1.81 10.57 8.14
C ARG A 85 -1.33 10.87 6.72
N LEU A 86 -2.01 10.37 5.70
CA LEU A 86 -1.79 10.72 4.30
C LEU A 86 -2.38 12.10 3.92
N GLY A 87 -3.11 12.76 4.83
CA GLY A 87 -3.72 14.07 4.62
C GLY A 87 -4.97 14.06 3.73
N VAL A 88 -5.61 12.90 3.54
CA VAL A 88 -6.85 12.79 2.77
C VAL A 88 -7.99 13.43 3.56
N SER A 89 -8.46 14.59 3.12
CA SER A 89 -9.65 15.22 3.71
C SER A 89 -10.91 14.46 3.30
N LEU A 90 -11.52 13.78 4.25
CA LEU A 90 -12.86 13.24 4.12
C LEU A 90 -13.82 14.29 4.67
N ASP A 91 -14.39 15.13 3.79
CA ASP A 91 -15.24 16.26 4.19
C ASP A 91 -16.21 15.85 5.31
N GLY A 92 -16.20 16.62 6.40
CA GLY A 92 -16.61 16.24 7.77
C GLY A 92 -18.08 15.84 8.01
N THR A 93 -18.81 15.48 6.96
CA THR A 93 -20.16 14.91 7.01
C THR A 93 -20.28 13.60 6.24
N SER A 94 -19.24 13.17 5.51
CA SER A 94 -19.32 11.93 4.74
C SER A 94 -19.21 10.73 5.68
N THR A 95 -20.30 9.96 5.71
CA THR A 95 -20.32 8.57 6.09
C THR A 95 -19.07 7.86 5.57
N VAL A 96 -18.56 6.98 6.43
CA VAL A 96 -17.36 6.16 6.28
C VAL A 96 -17.02 5.90 4.81
N VAL A 97 -15.78 6.18 4.42
CA VAL A 97 -15.28 5.72 3.14
C VAL A 97 -15.17 4.19 3.21
N ASP A 98 -16.29 3.52 2.95
CA ASP A 98 -16.44 2.08 3.10
C ASP A 98 -15.97 1.32 1.87
N ARG A 99 -15.61 2.03 0.78
CA ARG A 99 -15.19 1.40 -0.47
C ARG A 99 -13.92 2.02 -1.02
N PRO A 100 -12.86 1.22 -1.23
CA PRO A 100 -11.66 1.66 -1.93
C PRO A 100 -11.95 2.07 -3.38
N PRO A 101 -11.03 2.81 -4.03
CA PRO A 101 -11.05 3.03 -5.45
C PRO A 101 -11.21 1.71 -6.23
N GLY A 102 -11.90 1.76 -7.37
CA GLY A 102 -12.11 0.57 -8.21
C GLY A 102 -10.82 0.05 -8.87
N ALA A 103 -9.80 0.91 -8.99
CA ALA A 103 -8.46 0.59 -9.41
C ALA A 103 -7.48 1.61 -8.81
N TRP A 104 -6.27 1.16 -8.51
CA TRP A 104 -5.17 2.00 -8.04
C TRP A 104 -4.30 2.44 -9.20
N ARG A 105 -3.84 3.70 -9.19
CA ARG A 105 -2.91 4.20 -10.20
C ARG A 105 -1.49 3.66 -10.00
N THR A 106 -1.08 3.48 -8.75
CA THR A 106 0.24 3.00 -8.35
C THR A 106 0.07 2.03 -7.17
N THR A 107 0.83 0.94 -7.17
CA THR A 107 0.85 -0.07 -6.11
C THR A 107 2.28 -0.33 -5.64
N ILE A 108 2.43 -1.10 -4.57
CA ILE A 108 3.75 -1.58 -4.12
C ILE A 108 4.47 -2.41 -5.19
N ALA A 109 3.75 -3.05 -6.12
CA ALA A 109 4.37 -3.81 -7.20
C ALA A 109 5.11 -2.90 -8.18
N ASP A 110 4.54 -1.73 -8.46
CA ASP A 110 5.17 -0.71 -9.31
C ASP A 110 6.41 -0.11 -8.62
N VAL A 111 6.29 0.20 -7.32
CA VAL A 111 7.44 0.65 -6.50
C VAL A 111 8.57 -0.37 -6.54
N ALA A 112 8.27 -1.66 -6.34
CA ALA A 112 9.27 -2.72 -6.35
C ALA A 112 9.91 -2.91 -7.73
N ALA A 113 9.16 -2.69 -8.81
CA ALA A 113 9.65 -2.81 -10.18
C ALA A 113 10.62 -1.68 -10.56
N ASP A 114 10.49 -0.49 -9.98
CA ASP A 114 11.29 0.70 -10.31
C ASP A 114 12.49 0.93 -9.36
N LEU A 115 12.68 0.07 -8.37
CA LEU A 115 13.72 0.17 -7.32
C LEU A 115 15.15 0.28 -7.87
N ASP A 116 15.43 -0.32 -9.02
CA ASP A 116 16.76 -0.30 -9.65
C ASP A 116 17.02 0.98 -10.45
N VAL A 117 16.00 1.82 -10.64
CA VAL A 117 16.06 3.06 -11.43
C VAL A 117 15.91 4.31 -10.56
N ILE A 118 15.03 4.27 -9.55
CA ILE A 118 14.65 5.43 -8.74
C ILE A 118 14.90 5.14 -7.26
N ASP A 119 15.33 6.17 -6.53
CA ASP A 119 15.48 6.10 -5.08
C ASP A 119 14.16 5.72 -4.38
N LEU A 120 14.24 4.79 -3.42
CA LEU A 120 13.06 4.25 -2.74
C LEU A 120 12.28 5.31 -1.95
N ALA A 121 12.94 6.33 -1.38
CA ALA A 121 12.21 7.40 -0.70
C ALA A 121 11.34 8.21 -1.68
N VAL A 122 11.87 8.49 -2.88
CA VAL A 122 11.14 9.17 -3.96
C VAL A 122 9.98 8.31 -4.45
N LEU A 123 10.20 7.00 -4.63
CA LEU A 123 9.14 6.06 -5.03
C LEU A 123 8.02 6.00 -3.99
N VAL A 124 8.35 5.89 -2.70
CA VAL A 124 7.38 5.88 -1.60
C VAL A 124 6.59 7.19 -1.55
N GLU A 125 7.25 8.33 -1.70
CA GLU A 125 6.56 9.63 -1.72
C GLU A 125 5.57 9.74 -2.89
N SER A 126 6.01 9.34 -4.08
CA SER A 126 5.18 9.31 -5.28
C SER A 126 3.97 8.39 -5.12
N TRP A 127 4.20 7.18 -4.60
CA TRP A 127 3.16 6.19 -4.35
C TRP A 127 2.14 6.69 -3.31
N ALA A 128 2.58 7.21 -2.17
CA ALA A 128 1.69 7.76 -1.14
C ALA A 128 0.84 8.92 -1.68
N ARG A 129 1.41 9.80 -2.51
CA ARG A 129 0.67 10.86 -3.21
C ARG A 129 -0.38 10.28 -4.15
N SER A 130 -0.04 9.23 -4.90
CA SER A 130 -1.00 8.54 -5.78
C SER A 130 -2.17 7.95 -4.98
N VAL A 131 -1.89 7.29 -3.86
CA VAL A 131 -2.90 6.72 -2.95
C VAL A 131 -3.82 7.82 -2.41
N HIS A 132 -3.25 8.94 -1.97
CA HIS A 132 -4.02 10.11 -1.56
C HIS A 132 -4.97 10.58 -2.67
N HIS A 133 -4.47 10.79 -3.89
CA HIS A 133 -5.30 11.25 -5.00
C HIS A 133 -6.41 10.27 -5.41
N ASP A 134 -6.13 8.97 -5.36
CA ASP A 134 -7.12 7.94 -5.68
C ASP A 134 -8.26 7.95 -4.65
N TRP A 135 -7.93 8.10 -3.37
CA TRP A 135 -8.91 8.25 -2.30
C TRP A 135 -9.73 9.54 -2.39
N SER A 136 -9.08 10.68 -2.65
CA SER A 136 -9.79 11.96 -2.84
C SER A 136 -10.76 11.87 -4.02
N ALA A 137 -10.35 11.29 -5.15
CA ALA A 137 -11.20 11.12 -6.32
C ALA A 137 -12.39 10.18 -6.04
N ALA A 138 -12.16 9.09 -5.30
CA ALA A 138 -13.21 8.19 -4.87
C ALA A 138 -14.21 8.88 -3.92
N ALA A 139 -13.75 9.83 -3.10
CA ALA A 139 -14.62 10.65 -2.25
C ALA A 139 -15.46 11.65 -3.06
N SER A 140 -14.86 12.36 -4.02
CA SER A 140 -15.58 13.33 -4.85
C SER A 140 -16.60 12.70 -5.79
N SER A 141 -16.34 11.49 -6.29
CA SER A 141 -17.25 10.78 -7.22
C SER A 141 -18.56 10.30 -6.56
N ARG A 142 -18.74 10.52 -5.25
CA ARG A 142 -19.93 10.15 -4.48
C ARG A 142 -20.88 11.33 -4.20
N THR A 143 -20.48 12.55 -4.58
CA THR A 143 -21.30 13.76 -4.45
C THR A 143 -22.09 13.99 -5.73
#